data_AF-A0A0G0WA68-F1
#
_entry.id   AF-A0A0G0WA68-F1
#
_cell.length_a   1.000
_cell.length_b   1.000
_cell.length_c   1.000
_cell.angle_alpha   90.00
_cell.angle_beta   90.00
_cell.angle_gamma   90.00
#
_symmetry.space_group_name_H-M   'P 1'
#
loop_
_entity.id
_entity.type
_entity.pdbx_description
1 polymer ?
#
loop_
_entity_poly.entity_id
_entity_poly.type
_entity_poly.pdbx_seq_one_letter_code
_entity_poly.pdbx_strand_id
1 'polypeptide(L)'
;LNESGLSYSTTFNYTLTDVFSKNVTVQCKTNDPTLTITSFTASSPASVGSPVTFSAQTTSSGFNITDNFTWKFYLKESDYPATPCATATTTYDIPNASQTCTYTSTFVGNAKVEVTRGGVSKTRTVGVGITWPNTTSFAAGVTHSLLGKSDGSLWVTGAGNWGALGTGETSYSSWNQIAPFFLNNNKVKYVDAGSQSSYAVMDDNSLWVTGDHRGGQLGIGMAYQYITSWQSILTGVKTVSASVCGSHALVLKTDGTVWSAGSNVNGSLGVGDTAKRESWTPTGLSNVKDVAAGCSFSVALKNDGTVWVTGDNTYGALGLGDWNHRYSWTQTTLANVAAVSAGQHSMALKNDGTVWATGYNNAGGLGLGDGNHRNSWVQTASNAKYVSVGAYHSFIVKNDGVLWCTGYNDRDQLGMSDTTSRSVWTQNPLSNVQTISANGSHSFALDKDGKLLATGYDSVGQLGFPLSSHVQTWQQSATR
;
A
#
# COMPACT_ATOMS: atom_id res chain seq x y z
N LEU A 1 -24.59 -9.63 -63.75
CA LEU A 1 -25.49 -10.40 -64.66
C LEU A 1 -25.05 -11.85 -64.55
N ASN A 2 -26.01 -12.74 -64.31
CA ASN A 2 -26.04 -14.22 -64.38
C ASN A 2 -24.70 -15.00 -64.31
N GLU A 3 -24.53 -16.04 -63.48
CA GLU A 3 -25.32 -16.56 -62.34
C GLU A 3 -24.45 -17.55 -61.54
N SER A 4 -24.96 -18.10 -60.42
CA SER A 4 -24.36 -19.22 -59.65
C SER A 4 -22.89 -19.11 -59.13
N GLY A 5 -22.54 -17.98 -58.52
CA GLY A 5 -22.18 -18.01 -57.09
C GLY A 5 -20.81 -18.56 -56.62
N LEU A 6 -19.70 -18.33 -57.35
CA LEU A 6 -18.33 -18.52 -56.81
C LEU A 6 -17.50 -17.23 -56.89
N SER A 7 -17.21 -16.60 -55.74
CA SER A 7 -16.15 -15.59 -55.62
C SER A 7 -15.67 -15.37 -54.17
N TYR A 8 -14.48 -15.89 -53.88
CA TYR A 8 -13.43 -15.39 -52.97
C TYR A 8 -13.80 -14.50 -51.76
N SER A 9 -13.41 -14.96 -50.56
CA SER A 9 -13.04 -14.03 -49.48
C SER A 9 -11.64 -13.44 -49.76
N THR A 10 -11.41 -12.20 -49.31
CA THR A 10 -10.09 -11.56 -49.32
C THR A 10 -9.79 -11.01 -47.94
N THR A 11 -8.53 -11.07 -47.51
CA THR A 11 -8.08 -10.62 -46.19
C THR A 11 -7.34 -9.29 -46.31
N PHE A 12 -8.01 -8.19 -45.97
CA PHE A 12 -7.38 -6.88 -45.87
C PHE A 12 -6.63 -6.72 -44.53
N ASN A 13 -5.33 -7.03 -44.53
CA ASN A 13 -4.44 -6.68 -43.43
C ASN A 13 -3.99 -5.21 -43.57
N TYR A 14 -4.69 -4.29 -42.89
CA TYR A 14 -4.23 -2.91 -42.76
C TYR A 14 -3.22 -2.78 -41.62
N THR A 15 -1.95 -2.58 -41.97
CA THR A 15 -0.92 -2.21 -40.99
C THR A 15 -0.90 -0.69 -40.82
N LEU A 16 -1.60 -0.19 -39.79
CA LEU A 16 -1.33 1.15 -39.26
C LEU A 16 -0.21 1.04 -38.22
N THR A 17 0.94 1.64 -38.51
CA THR A 17 2.07 1.71 -37.58
C THR A 17 1.85 2.79 -36.54
N ASP A 18 1.27 2.40 -35.39
CA ASP A 18 1.39 3.13 -34.13
C ASP A 18 1.52 2.14 -32.96
N VAL A 19 2.13 2.56 -31.85
CA VAL A 19 2.96 1.70 -30.98
C VAL A 19 2.17 0.88 -29.95
N PHE A 20 0.83 0.82 -30.03
CA PHE A 20 -0.04 0.19 -29.03
C PHE A 20 -1.14 -0.75 -29.59
N SER A 21 -0.81 -1.56 -30.60
CA SER A 21 -1.72 -2.60 -31.13
C SER A 21 -1.93 -3.77 -30.16
N LYS A 22 -2.92 -3.65 -29.26
CA LYS A 22 -3.42 -4.80 -28.47
C LYS A 22 -4.20 -5.75 -29.39
N ASN A 23 -3.71 -6.98 -29.54
CA ASN A 23 -4.44 -8.04 -30.25
C ASN A 23 -5.72 -8.42 -29.50
N VAL A 24 -6.88 -8.32 -30.16
CA VAL A 24 -8.21 -8.62 -29.58
C VAL A 24 -8.95 -9.60 -30.49
N THR A 25 -9.31 -10.76 -29.95
CA THR A 25 -10.10 -11.82 -30.63
C THR A 25 -11.28 -12.19 -29.74
N VAL A 26 -12.53 -12.13 -30.25
CA VAL A 26 -13.75 -12.16 -29.41
C VAL A 26 -14.97 -12.81 -30.12
N GLN A 27 -15.67 -13.73 -29.43
CA GLN A 27 -17.00 -14.34 -29.75
C GLN A 27 -17.79 -14.64 -28.42
N CYS A 28 -19.14 -14.92 -28.43
CA CYS A 28 -20.13 -15.21 -27.31
C CYS A 28 -21.04 -14.10 -26.67
N LYS A 29 -22.40 -14.00 -26.45
CA LYS A 29 -23.86 -14.36 -26.78
C LYS A 29 -24.74 -15.68 -26.59
N THR A 30 -25.65 -15.79 -25.56
CA THR A 30 -27.10 -16.28 -25.46
C THR A 30 -28.11 -15.61 -24.39
N ASN A 31 -29.46 -15.77 -24.37
CA ASN A 31 -30.44 -15.16 -23.39
C ASN A 31 -31.40 -16.12 -22.62
N ASP A 32 -31.77 -15.71 -21.38
CA ASP A 32 -32.87 -16.08 -20.45
C ASP A 32 -32.49 -15.51 -19.02
N PRO A 33 -33.36 -15.41 -17.98
CA PRO A 33 -32.98 -14.84 -16.67
C PRO A 33 -32.38 -15.81 -15.63
N THR A 34 -32.24 -17.11 -15.91
CA THR A 34 -31.82 -18.15 -14.93
C THR A 34 -30.31 -18.17 -14.63
N LEU A 35 -29.54 -17.27 -15.24
CA LEU A 35 -28.09 -17.43 -15.34
C LEU A 35 -27.33 -17.11 -14.04
N THR A 36 -26.50 -18.06 -13.61
CA THR A 36 -25.52 -17.87 -12.54
C THR A 36 -24.10 -17.92 -13.11
N ILE A 37 -23.25 -16.96 -12.73
CA ILE A 37 -21.81 -16.99 -13.02
C ILE A 37 -21.14 -17.86 -11.95
N THR A 38 -21.02 -19.15 -12.23
CA THR A 38 -20.54 -20.17 -11.27
C THR A 38 -19.06 -19.99 -10.97
N SER A 39 -18.23 -19.81 -12.00
CA SER A 39 -16.79 -19.55 -11.85
C SER A 39 -16.34 -18.37 -12.70
N PHE A 40 -15.26 -17.73 -12.24
CA PHE A 40 -14.44 -16.84 -13.03
C PHE A 40 -13.00 -17.04 -12.59
N THR A 41 -12.09 -17.16 -13.54
CA THR A 41 -10.66 -17.31 -13.27
C THR A 41 -9.86 -16.33 -14.11
N ALA A 42 -8.96 -15.60 -13.47
CA ALA A 42 -7.89 -14.88 -14.13
C ALA A 42 -6.60 -15.71 -13.98
N SER A 43 -5.89 -15.97 -15.08
CA SER A 43 -4.58 -16.60 -15.04
C SER A 43 -3.56 -15.65 -14.40
N SER A 44 -2.81 -16.10 -13.39
CA SER A 44 -1.64 -15.36 -12.91
C SER A 44 -0.67 -15.11 -14.08
N PRO A 45 -0.30 -13.85 -14.39
CA PRO A 45 0.62 -13.56 -15.49
C PRO A 45 2.03 -14.04 -15.14
N ALA A 46 2.72 -14.67 -16.11
CA ALA A 46 4.06 -15.21 -15.91
C ALA A 46 5.15 -14.12 -15.78
N SER A 47 4.87 -12.91 -16.25
CA SER A 47 5.72 -11.73 -16.08
C SER A 47 4.91 -10.44 -16.21
N VAL A 48 5.46 -9.30 -15.77
CA VAL A 48 4.84 -7.98 -15.95
C VAL A 48 4.66 -7.69 -17.44
N GLY A 49 3.44 -7.30 -17.85
CA GLY A 49 3.08 -7.09 -19.25
C GLY A 49 2.69 -8.36 -20.03
N SER A 50 2.82 -9.55 -19.45
CA SER A 50 2.22 -10.77 -20.03
C SER A 50 0.69 -10.65 -20.10
N PRO A 51 0.04 -11.16 -21.15
CA PRO A 51 -1.42 -11.14 -21.23
C PRO A 51 -2.07 -11.99 -20.13
N VAL A 52 -2.89 -11.34 -19.28
CA VAL A 52 -3.81 -12.01 -18.37
C VAL A 52 -4.94 -12.60 -19.19
N THR A 53 -5.20 -13.89 -19.00
CA THR A 53 -6.33 -14.60 -19.59
C THR A 53 -7.45 -14.70 -18.56
N PHE A 54 -8.60 -14.12 -18.90
CA PHE A 54 -9.80 -14.06 -18.09
C PHE A 54 -10.81 -15.05 -18.68
N SER A 55 -11.25 -16.03 -17.90
CA SER A 55 -12.31 -16.96 -18.32
C SER A 55 -13.50 -16.91 -17.36
N ALA A 56 -14.70 -16.82 -17.93
CA ALA A 56 -15.95 -16.78 -17.20
C ALA A 56 -16.83 -17.99 -17.55
N GLN A 57 -17.37 -18.68 -16.55
CA GLN A 57 -18.28 -19.81 -16.74
C GLN A 57 -19.69 -19.49 -16.25
N THR A 58 -20.67 -20.02 -16.99
CA THR A 58 -22.10 -19.86 -16.67
C THR A 58 -22.84 -21.18 -16.72
N THR A 59 -23.88 -21.26 -15.90
CA THR A 59 -24.87 -22.35 -15.95
C THR A 59 -26.28 -21.77 -15.89
N SER A 60 -27.19 -22.35 -16.66
CA SER A 60 -28.65 -22.22 -16.52
C SER A 60 -29.24 -23.56 -16.07
N SER A 61 -30.38 -23.53 -15.38
CA SER A 61 -31.03 -24.73 -14.85
C SER A 61 -32.26 -25.11 -15.68
N GLY A 62 -32.05 -25.99 -16.67
CA GLY A 62 -33.11 -26.61 -17.47
C GLY A 62 -33.37 -25.93 -18.83
N PHE A 63 -33.73 -26.77 -19.81
CA PHE A 63 -34.07 -26.45 -21.21
C PHE A 63 -32.93 -25.96 -22.14
N ASN A 64 -33.19 -26.07 -23.45
CA ASN A 64 -32.32 -25.62 -24.55
C ASN A 64 -32.38 -24.09 -24.72
N ILE A 65 -31.39 -23.48 -25.39
CA ILE A 65 -31.15 -22.03 -25.35
C ILE A 65 -30.75 -21.50 -26.74
N THR A 66 -31.46 -20.48 -27.25
CA THR A 66 -31.41 -20.03 -28.66
C THR A 66 -31.02 -18.55 -28.87
N ASP A 67 -30.69 -17.81 -27.81
CA ASP A 67 -30.79 -16.33 -27.74
C ASP A 67 -29.42 -15.55 -27.78
N ASN A 68 -29.23 -14.37 -27.10
CA ASN A 68 -28.05 -13.45 -27.26
C ASN A 68 -27.38 -12.62 -26.04
N PHE A 69 -26.47 -13.19 -25.20
CA PHE A 69 -25.60 -12.71 -24.03
C PHE A 69 -24.59 -11.59 -24.38
N THR A 70 -24.79 -10.34 -23.99
CA THR A 70 -23.72 -9.33 -24.18
C THR A 70 -22.72 -9.40 -23.04
N TRP A 71 -21.58 -10.08 -23.25
CA TRP A 71 -20.45 -10.01 -22.33
C TRP A 71 -19.71 -8.69 -22.56
N LYS A 72 -19.55 -7.90 -21.51
CA LYS A 72 -18.71 -6.69 -21.48
C LYS A 72 -17.64 -6.85 -20.42
N PHE A 73 -16.39 -6.62 -20.82
CA PHE A 73 -15.25 -6.56 -19.93
C PHE A 73 -14.90 -5.09 -19.70
N TYR A 74 -14.98 -4.66 -18.44
CA TYR A 74 -14.58 -3.34 -17.99
C TYR A 74 -13.30 -3.47 -17.16
N LEU A 75 -12.26 -2.78 -17.60
CA LEU A 75 -11.10 -2.46 -16.77
C LEU A 75 -11.38 -1.13 -16.09
N LYS A 76 -11.06 -1.00 -14.80
CA LYS A 76 -11.23 0.27 -14.09
C LYS A 76 -9.98 1.14 -14.19
N GLU A 77 -9.84 1.84 -15.31
CA GLU A 77 -9.22 3.17 -15.28
C GLU A 77 -10.26 4.21 -14.79
N SER A 78 -9.82 5.44 -14.53
CA SER A 78 -10.61 6.44 -13.79
C SER A 78 -11.88 6.91 -14.51
N ASP A 79 -12.84 7.36 -13.70
CA ASP A 79 -14.13 7.93 -14.05
C ASP A 79 -15.19 7.02 -14.72
N TYR A 80 -16.44 7.29 -14.37
CA TYR A 80 -17.61 6.56 -14.88
C TYR A 80 -18.29 7.38 -16.00
N PRO A 81 -18.74 6.78 -17.11
CA PRO A 81 -18.80 5.34 -17.38
C PRO A 81 -17.51 4.80 -17.97
N ALA A 82 -16.92 3.78 -17.33
CA ALA A 82 -15.79 3.05 -17.88
C ALA A 82 -16.16 2.49 -19.28
N THR A 83 -15.42 2.88 -20.31
CA THR A 83 -15.65 2.43 -21.69
C THR A 83 -15.36 0.93 -21.79
N PRO A 84 -16.31 0.08 -22.24
CA PRO A 84 -16.11 -1.36 -22.26
C PRO A 84 -15.01 -1.74 -23.26
N CYS A 85 -13.93 -2.34 -22.77
CA CYS A 85 -12.71 -2.60 -23.53
C CYS A 85 -12.89 -3.73 -24.58
N ALA A 86 -13.91 -4.56 -24.40
CA ALA A 86 -14.36 -5.57 -25.36
C ALA A 86 -15.86 -5.87 -25.16
N THR A 87 -16.55 -6.26 -26.24
CA THR A 87 -17.96 -6.71 -26.24
C THR A 87 -18.13 -7.94 -27.15
N ALA A 88 -18.77 -9.01 -26.66
CA ALA A 88 -18.77 -10.32 -27.35
C ALA A 88 -20.17 -10.80 -27.84
N THR A 89 -20.18 -11.70 -28.85
CA THR A 89 -21.37 -12.16 -29.61
C THR A 89 -21.26 -13.62 -30.18
N THR A 90 -22.09 -14.58 -29.71
CA THR A 90 -22.45 -15.95 -30.24
C THR A 90 -23.92 -16.02 -30.66
N THR A 91 -24.24 -17.11 -31.34
CA THR A 91 -25.55 -17.80 -31.29
C THR A 91 -25.24 -19.30 -31.26
N TYR A 92 -25.75 -20.09 -30.29
CA TYR A 92 -25.57 -21.55 -30.31
C TYR A 92 -26.54 -22.32 -29.39
N ASP A 93 -27.18 -23.36 -29.95
CA ASP A 93 -27.98 -24.36 -29.24
C ASP A 93 -27.09 -25.48 -28.67
N ILE A 94 -27.08 -25.66 -27.34
CA ILE A 94 -26.54 -26.89 -26.72
C ILE A 94 -27.38 -27.27 -25.48
N PRO A 95 -27.88 -28.51 -25.35
CA PRO A 95 -28.43 -29.01 -24.11
C PRO A 95 -27.34 -29.12 -23.04
N ASN A 96 -27.57 -28.54 -21.85
CA ASN A 96 -26.80 -28.77 -20.61
C ASN A 96 -25.28 -28.45 -20.60
N ALA A 97 -24.77 -27.61 -21.51
CA ALA A 97 -23.33 -27.26 -21.56
C ALA A 97 -22.99 -25.95 -20.82
N SER A 98 -21.91 -25.97 -20.02
CA SER A 98 -21.33 -24.76 -19.43
C SER A 98 -20.52 -23.99 -20.50
N GLN A 99 -20.90 -22.75 -20.80
CA GLN A 99 -20.13 -21.92 -21.73
C GLN A 99 -18.95 -21.27 -21.00
N THR A 100 -17.77 -21.27 -21.63
CA THR A 100 -16.57 -20.58 -21.13
C THR A 100 -16.17 -19.49 -22.11
N CYS A 101 -16.29 -18.22 -21.72
CA CYS A 101 -15.87 -17.09 -22.54
C CYS A 101 -14.49 -16.60 -22.09
N THR A 102 -13.54 -16.51 -23.03
CA THR A 102 -12.14 -16.19 -22.76
C THR A 102 -11.76 -14.84 -23.37
N TYR A 103 -11.25 -13.94 -22.55
CA TYR A 103 -10.65 -12.65 -22.95
C TYR A 103 -9.18 -12.63 -22.53
N THR A 104 -8.30 -12.03 -23.34
CA THR A 104 -6.85 -12.00 -23.10
C THR A 104 -6.35 -10.57 -23.26
N SER A 105 -5.65 -10.05 -22.26
CA SER A 105 -5.31 -8.62 -22.19
C SER A 105 -4.04 -8.33 -21.39
N THR A 106 -3.22 -7.38 -21.83
CA THR A 106 -1.94 -7.00 -21.17
C THR A 106 -2.10 -5.97 -20.04
N PHE A 107 -3.33 -5.62 -19.66
CA PHE A 107 -3.62 -4.71 -18.56
C PHE A 107 -3.61 -5.41 -17.18
N VAL A 108 -3.27 -4.65 -16.14
CA VAL A 108 -3.28 -5.07 -14.73
C VAL A 108 -4.33 -4.24 -13.98
N GLY A 109 -5.22 -4.89 -13.21
CA GLY A 109 -6.23 -4.19 -12.41
C GLY A 109 -7.47 -5.02 -12.13
N ASN A 110 -8.44 -4.41 -11.44
CA ASN A 110 -9.76 -5.00 -11.21
C ASN A 110 -10.56 -5.16 -12.52
N ALA A 111 -11.11 -6.35 -12.75
CA ALA A 111 -12.00 -6.64 -13.87
C ALA A 111 -13.46 -6.71 -13.40
N LYS A 112 -14.31 -5.81 -13.91
CA LYS A 112 -15.77 -5.97 -13.81
C LYS A 112 -16.24 -6.68 -15.08
N VAL A 113 -16.88 -7.83 -14.91
CA VAL A 113 -17.60 -8.52 -15.98
C VAL A 113 -19.08 -8.23 -15.83
N GLU A 114 -19.71 -7.76 -16.91
CA GLU A 114 -21.15 -7.63 -17.01
C GLU A 114 -21.67 -8.57 -18.10
N VAL A 115 -22.69 -9.35 -17.76
CA VAL A 115 -23.44 -10.18 -18.69
C VAL A 115 -24.82 -9.53 -18.84
N THR A 116 -25.01 -8.73 -19.89
CA THR A 116 -26.31 -8.15 -20.24
C THR A 116 -27.11 -9.17 -21.05
N ARG A 117 -28.22 -9.65 -20.49
CA ARG A 117 -29.04 -10.73 -21.03
C ARG A 117 -30.49 -10.22 -21.18
N GLY A 118 -30.94 -10.01 -22.42
CA GLY A 118 -32.26 -9.44 -22.71
C GLY A 118 -32.52 -8.03 -22.15
N GLY A 119 -31.47 -7.23 -21.94
CA GLY A 119 -31.55 -5.92 -21.26
C GLY A 119 -31.39 -5.97 -19.74
N VAL A 120 -31.41 -7.16 -19.13
CA VAL A 120 -31.13 -7.37 -17.70
C VAL A 120 -29.63 -7.66 -17.52
N SER A 121 -28.91 -6.84 -16.76
CA SER A 121 -27.47 -7.06 -16.49
C SER A 121 -27.22 -7.76 -15.15
N LYS A 122 -26.46 -8.85 -15.17
CA LYS A 122 -25.76 -9.39 -14.00
C LYS A 122 -24.29 -8.95 -14.05
N THR A 123 -23.79 -8.44 -12.93
CA THR A 123 -22.38 -8.02 -12.79
C THR A 123 -21.67 -8.92 -11.78
N ARG A 124 -20.43 -9.30 -12.09
CA ARG A 124 -19.46 -9.80 -11.10
C ARG A 124 -18.16 -9.01 -11.27
N THR A 125 -17.81 -8.20 -10.26
CA THR A 125 -16.44 -7.74 -10.09
C THR A 125 -15.62 -8.93 -9.64
N VAL A 126 -14.47 -9.19 -10.28
CA VAL A 126 -13.57 -10.25 -9.86
C VAL A 126 -12.16 -9.72 -9.78
N GLY A 127 -11.46 -10.16 -8.74
CA GLY A 127 -10.05 -9.91 -8.61
C GLY A 127 -9.23 -10.67 -9.62
N VAL A 128 -8.49 -9.93 -10.45
CA VAL A 128 -7.13 -10.36 -10.77
C VAL A 128 -6.36 -10.26 -9.46
N GLY A 129 -5.86 -11.38 -8.96
CA GLY A 129 -4.99 -11.37 -7.78
C GLY A 129 -3.71 -10.61 -8.13
N ILE A 130 -3.66 -9.31 -7.81
CA ILE A 130 -2.46 -8.49 -8.01
C ILE A 130 -1.42 -8.92 -6.99
N THR A 131 -0.68 -9.97 -7.33
CA THR A 131 0.70 -10.06 -6.89
C THR A 131 1.38 -8.75 -7.30
N TRP A 132 2.16 -8.17 -6.40
CA TRP A 132 2.94 -6.97 -6.69
C TRP A 132 4.41 -7.37 -6.93
N PRO A 133 4.75 -8.13 -8.00
CA PRO A 133 6.12 -8.57 -8.23
C PRO A 133 7.04 -7.37 -8.37
N ASN A 134 8.31 -7.53 -7.98
CA ASN A 134 9.34 -6.52 -8.14
C ASN A 134 9.05 -5.18 -7.42
N THR A 135 8.33 -5.21 -6.28
CA THR A 135 8.25 -4.05 -5.37
C THR A 135 9.60 -3.83 -4.69
N THR A 136 10.14 -2.61 -4.77
CA THR A 136 11.44 -2.22 -4.21
C THR A 136 11.30 -1.35 -2.95
N SER A 137 10.20 -0.62 -2.82
CA SER A 137 9.83 0.15 -1.62
C SER A 137 8.32 0.17 -1.46
N PHE A 138 7.83 0.21 -0.23
CA PHE A 138 6.39 0.17 0.05
C PHE A 138 6.05 0.85 1.39
N ALA A 139 4.96 1.59 1.39
CA ALA A 139 4.43 2.26 2.57
C ALA A 139 2.91 2.11 2.63
N ALA A 140 2.41 1.64 3.77
CA ALA A 140 1.03 1.86 4.17
C ALA A 140 0.90 3.29 4.72
N GLY A 141 -0.24 3.95 4.54
CA GLY A 141 -0.67 5.13 5.31
C GLY A 141 -1.81 4.76 6.27
N VAL A 142 -2.75 5.68 6.52
CA VAL A 142 -4.02 5.34 7.24
C VAL A 142 -5.10 4.82 6.30
N THR A 143 -5.30 5.47 5.14
CA THR A 143 -6.37 5.13 4.17
C THR A 143 -5.87 4.86 2.74
N HIS A 144 -4.55 4.80 2.55
CA HIS A 144 -3.90 4.65 1.25
C HIS A 144 -2.58 3.88 1.39
N SER A 145 -1.95 3.54 0.27
CA SER A 145 -0.63 2.92 0.20
C SER A 145 0.14 3.36 -1.04
N LEU A 146 1.47 3.35 -0.94
CA LEU A 146 2.42 3.72 -1.99
C LEU A 146 3.38 2.54 -2.24
N LEU A 147 3.66 2.23 -3.51
CA LEU A 147 4.55 1.15 -3.92
C LEU A 147 5.52 1.63 -5.00
N GLY A 148 6.83 1.63 -4.70
CA GLY A 148 7.89 1.79 -5.70
C GLY A 148 8.28 0.45 -6.31
N LYS A 149 8.58 0.43 -7.61
CA LYS A 149 8.87 -0.80 -8.39
C LYS A 149 10.28 -0.82 -8.96
N SER A 150 10.76 -1.99 -9.39
CA SER A 150 12.10 -2.16 -9.99
C SER A 150 12.30 -1.46 -11.34
N ASP A 151 11.23 -1.26 -12.10
CA ASP A 151 11.27 -0.45 -13.33
C ASP A 151 11.48 1.04 -13.02
N GLY A 152 11.09 1.48 -11.83
CA GLY A 152 11.16 2.85 -11.33
C GLY A 152 9.81 3.55 -11.20
N SER A 153 8.71 2.88 -11.56
CA SER A 153 7.35 3.43 -11.47
C SER A 153 6.86 3.55 -10.03
N LEU A 154 5.97 4.53 -9.82
CA LEU A 154 5.12 4.63 -8.65
C LEU A 154 3.76 3.97 -8.95
N TRP A 155 3.25 3.22 -7.97
CA TRP A 155 1.86 2.79 -7.92
C TRP A 155 1.28 3.24 -6.58
N VAL A 156 0.00 3.61 -6.59
CA VAL A 156 -0.72 4.07 -5.39
C VAL A 156 -2.11 3.43 -5.34
N THR A 157 -2.65 3.22 -4.14
CA THR A 157 -3.97 2.59 -3.93
C THR A 157 -4.61 3.03 -2.62
N GLY A 158 -5.91 2.78 -2.46
CA GLY A 158 -6.74 3.29 -1.37
C GLY A 158 -7.47 4.58 -1.74
N ALA A 159 -7.86 5.39 -0.75
CA ALA A 159 -8.69 6.58 -0.95
C ALA A 159 -7.89 7.83 -1.33
N GLY A 160 -8.40 8.59 -2.33
CA GLY A 160 -7.84 9.85 -2.83
C GLY A 160 -8.04 11.09 -1.94
N ASN A 161 -8.46 10.92 -0.70
CA ASN A 161 -8.78 12.03 0.23
C ASN A 161 -7.68 13.10 0.28
N TRP A 162 -8.07 14.37 0.09
CA TRP A 162 -7.16 15.53 0.08
C TRP A 162 -5.99 15.42 -0.91
N GLY A 163 -6.09 14.58 -1.94
CA GLY A 163 -5.03 14.39 -2.91
C GLY A 163 -3.97 13.36 -2.53
N ALA A 164 -4.16 12.52 -1.51
CA ALA A 164 -3.14 11.60 -1.00
C ALA A 164 -2.55 10.62 -2.06
N LEU A 165 -3.23 10.39 -3.18
CA LEU A 165 -2.73 9.59 -4.31
C LEU A 165 -1.96 10.41 -5.35
N GLY A 166 -2.17 11.73 -5.41
CA GLY A 166 -1.52 12.67 -6.33
C GLY A 166 -1.97 12.59 -7.79
N THR A 167 -3.21 12.18 -8.03
CA THR A 167 -3.78 11.91 -9.37
C THR A 167 -4.98 12.80 -9.71
N GLY A 168 -5.01 14.04 -9.24
CA GLY A 168 -6.12 15.00 -9.37
C GLY A 168 -7.31 14.74 -8.44
N GLU A 169 -7.50 13.48 -8.05
CA GLU A 169 -8.56 12.99 -7.17
C GLU A 169 -8.56 13.59 -5.76
N THR A 170 -9.76 13.70 -5.18
CA THR A 170 -10.01 14.19 -3.81
C THR A 170 -11.01 13.31 -3.04
N SER A 171 -11.56 12.28 -3.69
CA SER A 171 -12.74 11.55 -3.21
C SER A 171 -12.42 10.44 -2.21
N TYR A 172 -13.35 10.17 -1.29
CA TYR A 172 -13.22 9.11 -0.25
C TYR A 172 -13.56 7.71 -0.79
N SER A 173 -14.45 7.64 -1.78
CA SER A 173 -15.06 6.40 -2.31
C SER A 173 -14.28 5.76 -3.46
N SER A 174 -13.19 6.38 -3.90
CA SER A 174 -12.46 6.00 -5.10
C SER A 174 -11.49 4.85 -4.84
N TRP A 175 -11.92 3.63 -5.20
CA TRP A 175 -11.09 2.42 -5.29
C TRP A 175 -10.02 2.56 -6.40
N ASN A 176 -9.03 3.43 -6.18
CA ASN A 176 -8.09 3.87 -7.20
C ASN A 176 -6.74 3.20 -7.01
N GLN A 177 -6.63 1.96 -7.48
CA GLN A 177 -5.37 1.47 -8.02
C GLN A 177 -5.03 2.37 -9.21
N ILE A 178 -3.94 3.14 -9.14
CA ILE A 178 -3.39 3.81 -10.33
C ILE A 178 -2.27 2.95 -10.91
N ALA A 179 -2.31 2.82 -12.24
CA ALA A 179 -1.35 2.14 -13.10
C ALA A 179 0.09 2.67 -12.89
N PRO A 180 1.14 1.95 -13.32
CA PRO A 180 2.52 2.42 -13.22
C PRO A 180 2.68 3.79 -13.87
N PHE A 181 2.98 4.82 -13.08
CA PHE A 181 3.30 6.15 -13.58
C PHE A 181 4.65 6.63 -13.06
N PHE A 182 5.30 7.46 -13.86
CA PHE A 182 6.59 8.06 -13.56
C PHE A 182 6.37 9.54 -13.24
N LEU A 183 6.85 10.01 -12.08
CA LEU A 183 6.70 11.41 -11.67
C LEU A 183 7.54 12.35 -12.56
N ASN A 184 8.65 11.83 -13.07
CA ASN A 184 9.62 12.44 -13.98
C ASN A 184 10.39 11.31 -14.67
N ASN A 185 11.48 11.62 -15.39
CA ASN A 185 12.32 10.60 -16.04
C ASN A 185 13.20 9.77 -15.06
N ASN A 186 13.05 9.98 -13.75
CA ASN A 186 13.88 9.38 -12.70
C ASN A 186 13.09 8.27 -11.97
N LYS A 187 13.76 7.40 -11.22
CA LYS A 187 13.13 6.21 -10.63
C LYS A 187 12.71 6.43 -9.18
N VAL A 188 11.55 5.91 -8.78
CA VAL A 188 11.18 5.80 -7.36
C VAL A 188 12.20 4.91 -6.64
N LYS A 189 12.88 5.50 -5.65
CA LYS A 189 13.92 4.86 -4.83
C LYS A 189 13.39 4.50 -3.44
N TYR A 190 12.51 5.33 -2.89
CA TYR A 190 11.89 5.13 -1.58
C TYR A 190 10.54 5.86 -1.53
N VAL A 191 9.60 5.36 -0.72
CA VAL A 191 8.28 5.99 -0.46
C VAL A 191 7.96 5.93 1.02
N ASP A 192 7.25 6.93 1.53
CA ASP A 192 6.58 6.85 2.84
C ASP A 192 5.21 7.58 2.84
N ALA A 193 4.34 7.18 3.76
CA ALA A 193 2.94 7.60 3.84
C ALA A 193 2.53 7.91 5.28
N GLY A 194 2.06 9.13 5.49
CA GLY A 194 1.45 9.57 6.74
C GLY A 194 -0.06 9.29 6.75
N SER A 195 -0.79 10.04 7.60
CA SER A 195 -2.26 9.94 7.68
C SER A 195 -2.94 10.15 6.32
N GLN A 196 -2.71 11.31 5.69
CA GLN A 196 -3.29 11.70 4.39
C GLN A 196 -2.27 12.45 3.51
N SER A 197 -0.97 12.24 3.76
CA SER A 197 0.16 12.87 3.06
C SER A 197 1.13 11.81 2.57
N SER A 198 1.64 12.00 1.34
CA SER A 198 2.39 10.99 0.60
C SER A 198 3.71 11.55 0.09
N TYR A 199 4.77 10.75 0.18
CA TYR A 199 6.14 11.18 -0.05
C TYR A 199 6.86 10.14 -0.91
N ALA A 200 7.56 10.60 -1.96
CA ALA A 200 8.37 9.75 -2.83
C ALA A 200 9.75 10.38 -3.00
N VAL A 201 10.81 9.60 -2.77
CA VAL A 201 12.20 10.00 -3.01
C VAL A 201 12.68 9.27 -4.25
N MET A 202 13.20 10.03 -5.21
CA MET A 202 13.67 9.51 -6.49
C MET A 202 15.17 9.20 -6.44
N ASP A 203 15.71 8.50 -7.44
CA ASP A 203 17.13 8.10 -7.50
C ASP A 203 18.11 9.28 -7.65
N ASP A 204 17.67 10.40 -8.25
CA ASP A 204 18.36 11.70 -8.22
C ASP A 204 18.38 12.38 -6.83
N ASN A 205 17.68 11.80 -5.83
CA ASN A 205 17.50 12.33 -4.47
C ASN A 205 16.60 13.58 -4.40
N SER A 206 15.73 13.80 -5.39
CA SER A 206 14.58 14.70 -5.28
C SER A 206 13.47 14.07 -4.41
N LEU A 207 12.85 14.90 -3.59
CA LEU A 207 11.65 14.57 -2.81
C LEU A 207 10.44 15.18 -3.50
N TRP A 208 9.49 14.30 -3.80
CA TRP A 208 8.17 14.62 -4.32
C TRP A 208 7.12 14.38 -3.24
N VAL A 209 6.11 15.25 -3.18
CA VAL A 209 5.04 15.19 -2.18
C VAL A 209 3.66 15.40 -2.79
N THR A 210 2.64 14.86 -2.13
CA THR A 210 1.24 15.12 -2.45
C THR A 210 0.33 14.87 -1.23
N GLY A 211 -0.93 15.28 -1.29
CA GLY A 211 -1.92 15.09 -0.23
C GLY A 211 -2.12 16.28 0.70
N ASP A 212 -2.48 16.00 1.95
CA ASP A 212 -2.84 16.98 2.98
C ASP A 212 -1.64 17.82 3.46
N HIS A 213 -1.85 19.14 3.57
CA HIS A 213 -0.91 20.13 4.12
C HIS A 213 -1.52 20.97 5.26
N ARG A 214 -2.72 20.68 5.78
CA ARG A 214 -3.38 21.51 6.82
C ARG A 214 -2.56 21.68 8.11
N GLY A 215 -1.68 20.71 8.42
CA GLY A 215 -0.72 20.81 9.53
C GLY A 215 0.65 21.39 9.15
N GLY A 216 0.91 21.58 7.86
CA GLY A 216 2.20 21.99 7.28
C GLY A 216 3.06 20.82 6.75
N GLN A 217 2.59 19.58 6.84
CA GLN A 217 3.41 18.36 6.76
C GLN A 217 4.13 18.11 5.43
N LEU A 218 3.65 18.67 4.32
CA LEU A 218 4.35 18.57 3.02
C LEU A 218 5.49 19.58 2.85
N GLY A 219 5.56 20.61 3.70
CA GLY A 219 6.57 21.67 3.60
C GLY A 219 6.48 22.61 2.37
N ILE A 220 5.30 22.78 1.77
CA ILE A 220 5.05 23.57 0.55
C ILE A 220 4.65 25.05 0.79
N GLY A 221 4.57 25.50 2.04
CA GLY A 221 4.20 26.86 2.42
C GLY A 221 2.69 27.12 2.46
N MET A 222 2.32 28.27 3.03
CA MET A 222 0.93 28.63 3.44
C MET A 222 -0.10 28.71 2.30
N ALA A 223 0.30 28.51 1.05
CA ALA A 223 -0.53 28.74 -0.13
C ALA A 223 -1.61 27.67 -0.38
N TYR A 224 -1.44 26.46 0.16
CA TYR A 224 -2.31 25.32 -0.13
C TYR A 224 -2.64 24.53 1.13
N GLN A 225 -3.92 24.25 1.38
CA GLN A 225 -4.32 23.32 2.46
C GLN A 225 -4.01 21.86 2.11
N TYR A 226 -3.92 21.53 0.82
CA TYR A 226 -3.59 20.23 0.27
C TYR A 226 -3.26 20.38 -1.21
N ILE A 227 -2.60 19.39 -1.80
CA ILE A 227 -2.31 19.33 -3.25
C ILE A 227 -2.69 17.96 -3.82
N THR A 228 -3.29 17.95 -5.01
CA THR A 228 -3.84 16.74 -5.65
C THR A 228 -2.95 16.19 -6.76
N SER A 229 -1.81 16.82 -7.03
CA SER A 229 -0.76 16.31 -7.91
C SER A 229 0.56 16.17 -7.15
N TRP A 230 1.46 15.33 -7.65
CA TRP A 230 2.81 15.20 -7.12
C TRP A 230 3.67 16.41 -7.49
N GLN A 231 4.35 16.99 -6.51
CA GLN A 231 5.22 18.16 -6.69
C GLN A 231 6.62 17.89 -6.13
N SER A 232 7.67 18.18 -6.93
CA SER A 232 9.07 18.18 -6.48
C SER A 232 9.36 19.45 -5.68
N ILE A 233 9.92 19.29 -4.48
CA ILE A 233 9.99 20.37 -3.48
C ILE A 233 11.34 20.54 -2.78
N LEU A 234 12.18 19.50 -2.79
CA LEU A 234 13.45 19.47 -2.06
C LEU A 234 14.40 18.47 -2.73
N THR A 235 15.70 18.74 -2.71
CA THR A 235 16.75 17.90 -3.32
C THR A 235 17.77 17.43 -2.29
N GLY A 236 18.58 16.41 -2.64
CA GLY A 236 19.57 15.82 -1.73
C GLY A 236 18.93 15.09 -0.54
N VAL A 237 17.77 14.46 -0.75
CA VAL A 237 17.04 13.68 0.26
C VAL A 237 17.44 12.22 0.19
N LYS A 238 17.90 11.65 1.31
CA LYS A 238 18.27 10.23 1.43
C LYS A 238 17.03 9.37 1.68
N THR A 239 16.19 9.81 2.61
CA THR A 239 14.92 9.17 3.00
C THR A 239 14.01 10.18 3.71
N VAL A 240 12.75 9.82 3.91
CA VAL A 240 11.69 10.61 4.54
C VAL A 240 10.95 9.71 5.54
N SER A 241 10.42 10.28 6.63
CA SER A 241 9.50 9.57 7.53
C SER A 241 8.31 10.46 7.90
N ALA A 242 7.10 9.96 7.71
CA ALA A 242 5.85 10.70 7.83
C ALA A 242 5.00 10.21 9.00
N SER A 243 4.43 11.13 9.78
CA SER A 243 3.61 10.75 10.93
C SER A 243 2.27 10.15 10.49
N VAL A 244 1.97 8.96 11.01
CA VAL A 244 0.77 8.17 10.68
C VAL A 244 -0.49 8.68 11.39
N CYS A 245 -0.31 9.43 12.47
CA CYS A 245 -1.35 9.85 13.41
C CYS A 245 -1.25 11.34 13.79
N GLY A 246 -0.12 11.98 13.51
CA GLY A 246 0.07 13.42 13.62
C GLY A 246 -0.10 14.14 12.29
N SER A 247 0.64 15.23 12.15
CA SER A 247 0.69 16.03 10.92
C SER A 247 2.07 16.68 10.79
N HIS A 248 3.12 15.87 10.93
CA HIS A 248 4.51 16.26 10.69
C HIS A 248 5.26 15.17 9.92
N ALA A 249 6.38 15.55 9.32
CA ALA A 249 7.30 14.64 8.63
C ALA A 249 8.75 15.09 8.84
N LEU A 250 9.65 14.11 8.74
CA LEU A 250 11.10 14.24 8.85
C LEU A 250 11.74 13.90 7.50
N VAL A 251 12.77 14.65 7.13
CA VAL A 251 13.63 14.37 5.98
C VAL A 251 15.05 14.15 6.49
N LEU A 252 15.63 13.01 6.15
CA LEU A 252 17.07 12.79 6.29
C LEU A 252 17.74 13.12 4.97
N LYS A 253 18.64 14.11 4.98
CA LYS A 253 19.43 14.53 3.84
C LYS A 253 20.58 13.56 3.55
N THR A 254 21.13 13.61 2.34
CA THR A 254 22.30 12.83 1.94
C THR A 254 23.59 13.22 2.68
N ASP A 255 23.64 14.43 3.24
CA ASP A 255 24.69 14.94 4.13
C ASP A 255 24.56 14.48 5.60
N GLY A 256 23.50 13.73 5.94
CA GLY A 256 23.25 13.26 7.31
C GLY A 256 22.61 14.29 8.25
N THR A 257 22.13 15.44 7.74
CA THR A 257 21.31 16.40 8.49
C THR A 257 19.81 16.05 8.46
N VAL A 258 19.10 16.40 9.53
CA VAL A 258 17.64 16.20 9.63
C VAL A 258 16.90 17.53 9.46
N TRP A 259 15.92 17.51 8.55
CA TRP A 259 14.97 18.59 8.28
C TRP A 259 13.56 18.11 8.66
N SER A 260 12.65 19.05 8.92
CA SER A 260 11.30 18.73 9.40
C SER A 260 10.27 19.73 8.91
N ALA A 261 9.03 19.29 8.71
CA ALA A 261 7.88 20.14 8.40
C ALA A 261 6.61 19.64 9.12
N GLY A 262 5.65 20.53 9.33
CA GLY A 262 4.33 20.24 9.89
C GLY A 262 4.07 20.79 11.29
N SER A 263 3.16 20.11 12.00
CA SER A 263 2.71 20.45 13.34
C SER A 263 3.83 20.27 14.36
N ASN A 264 3.91 21.17 15.33
CA ASN A 264 5.00 21.24 16.30
C ASN A 264 4.51 21.50 17.74
N VAL A 265 3.21 21.37 18.04
CA VAL A 265 2.61 21.85 19.30
C VAL A 265 3.35 21.34 20.55
N ASN A 266 3.84 20.10 20.52
CA ASN A 266 4.57 19.48 21.63
C ASN A 266 6.08 19.30 21.34
N GLY A 267 6.64 19.95 20.30
CA GLY A 267 8.07 19.90 19.95
C GLY A 267 8.51 18.82 18.96
N SER A 268 7.57 18.21 18.22
CA SER A 268 7.78 17.11 17.26
C SER A 268 8.82 17.39 16.17
N LEU A 269 9.10 18.66 15.88
CA LEU A 269 10.10 19.06 14.88
C LEU A 269 11.52 19.19 15.44
N GLY A 270 11.69 19.31 16.76
CA GLY A 270 13.02 19.45 17.40
C GLY A 270 13.74 20.77 17.15
N VAL A 271 13.01 21.81 16.72
CA VAL A 271 13.54 23.14 16.32
C VAL A 271 13.69 24.15 17.46
N GLY A 272 13.43 23.75 18.72
CA GLY A 272 13.58 24.60 19.91
C GLY A 272 12.33 25.39 20.33
N ASP A 273 11.22 25.25 19.61
CA ASP A 273 9.94 25.90 19.90
C ASP A 273 8.74 24.99 19.59
N THR A 274 7.51 25.54 19.70
CA THR A 274 6.23 24.84 19.45
C THR A 274 5.48 25.29 18.19
N ALA A 275 6.05 26.20 17.39
CA ALA A 275 5.38 26.76 16.22
C ALA A 275 5.43 25.81 15.02
N LYS A 276 4.29 25.60 14.33
CA LYS A 276 4.23 24.77 13.12
C LYS A 276 5.16 25.32 12.03
N ARG A 277 5.72 24.43 11.20
CA ARG A 277 6.60 24.79 10.07
C ARG A 277 5.98 24.32 8.76
N GLU A 278 5.42 25.26 8.00
CA GLU A 278 4.80 24.96 6.70
C GLU A 278 5.83 24.87 5.56
N SER A 279 7.11 25.14 5.84
CA SER A 279 8.24 24.88 4.94
C SER A 279 9.27 23.98 5.64
N TRP A 280 9.96 23.14 4.87
CA TRP A 280 11.03 22.28 5.39
C TRP A 280 12.11 23.10 6.10
N THR A 281 12.27 22.86 7.40
CA THR A 281 13.16 23.61 8.28
C THR A 281 14.29 22.68 8.78
N PRO A 282 15.57 23.10 8.74
CA PRO A 282 16.67 22.32 9.31
C PRO A 282 16.57 22.29 10.84
N THR A 283 16.74 21.11 11.44
CA THR A 283 16.57 20.92 12.90
C THR A 283 17.85 21.09 13.72
N GLY A 284 18.98 21.39 13.07
CA GLY A 284 20.31 21.41 13.68
C GLY A 284 20.91 20.03 13.98
N LEU A 285 20.14 18.95 13.89
CA LEU A 285 20.65 17.59 14.10
C LEU A 285 21.42 17.08 12.86
N SER A 286 22.61 16.53 13.10
CA SER A 286 23.53 16.00 12.09
C SER A 286 24.12 14.63 12.49
N ASN A 287 24.89 14.02 11.59
CA ASN A 287 25.45 12.67 11.71
C ASN A 287 24.39 11.57 11.88
N VAL A 288 23.20 11.77 11.33
CA VAL A 288 22.06 10.86 11.39
C VAL A 288 22.12 9.83 10.26
N LYS A 289 21.84 8.56 10.56
CA LYS A 289 21.75 7.47 9.57
C LYS A 289 20.31 7.07 9.24
N ASP A 290 19.37 7.26 10.18
CA ASP A 290 17.99 6.77 10.11
C ASP A 290 17.04 7.65 10.98
N VAL A 291 15.76 7.75 10.62
CA VAL A 291 14.75 8.61 11.27
C VAL A 291 13.36 7.98 11.26
N ALA A 292 12.57 8.21 12.32
CA ALA A 292 11.18 7.74 12.42
C ALA A 292 10.27 8.80 13.06
N ALA A 293 9.15 9.11 12.41
CA ALA A 293 8.13 10.04 12.89
C ALA A 293 6.98 9.31 13.62
N GLY A 294 6.92 9.44 14.95
CA GLY A 294 5.79 8.96 15.75
C GLY A 294 4.57 9.88 15.63
N CYS A 295 3.52 9.63 16.42
CA CYS A 295 2.26 10.40 16.34
C CYS A 295 2.43 11.89 16.64
N SER A 296 3.15 12.24 17.71
CA SER A 296 3.39 13.63 18.10
C SER A 296 4.85 13.85 18.53
N PHE A 297 5.74 12.93 18.15
CA PHE A 297 7.15 12.91 18.50
C PHE A 297 7.99 12.39 17.32
N SER A 298 9.30 12.47 17.45
CA SER A 298 10.27 12.13 16.42
C SER A 298 11.49 11.45 17.02
N VAL A 299 12.00 10.44 16.32
CA VAL A 299 13.17 9.64 16.71
C VAL A 299 14.21 9.74 15.59
N ALA A 300 15.48 9.91 15.95
CA ALA A 300 16.61 9.93 15.04
C ALA A 300 17.73 9.03 15.58
N LEU A 301 18.37 8.28 14.69
CA LEU A 301 19.44 7.36 15.02
C LEU A 301 20.73 7.81 14.34
N LYS A 302 21.76 8.06 15.13
CA LYS A 302 23.07 8.55 14.65
C LYS A 302 23.98 7.43 14.15
N ASN A 303 24.99 7.81 13.37
CA ASN A 303 26.04 6.92 12.87
C ASN A 303 26.78 6.18 14.00
N ASP A 304 26.95 6.85 15.15
CA ASP A 304 27.52 6.29 16.39
C ASP A 304 26.62 5.24 17.09
N GLY A 305 25.39 5.01 16.60
CA GLY A 305 24.45 4.06 17.19
C GLY A 305 23.69 4.61 18.40
N THR A 306 23.75 5.90 18.70
CA THR A 306 22.94 6.58 19.72
C THR A 306 21.57 7.00 19.19
N VAL A 307 20.55 6.90 20.04
CA VAL A 307 19.18 7.33 19.71
C VAL A 307 18.87 8.69 20.34
N TRP A 308 18.36 9.60 19.51
CA TRP A 308 17.95 10.96 19.85
C TRP A 308 16.44 11.13 19.60
N VAL A 309 15.78 11.93 20.42
CA VAL A 309 14.32 12.02 20.48
C VAL A 309 13.85 13.47 20.72
N THR A 310 12.66 13.81 20.22
CA THR A 310 12.02 15.12 20.44
C THR A 310 10.49 15.01 20.32
N GLY A 311 9.75 15.92 20.94
CA GLY A 311 8.29 16.03 20.83
C GLY A 311 7.52 15.59 22.07
N ASP A 312 6.31 15.08 21.83
CA ASP A 312 5.41 14.59 22.86
C ASP A 312 6.03 13.45 23.67
N ASN A 313 5.65 13.40 24.95
CA ASN A 313 6.12 12.38 25.87
C ASN A 313 5.02 11.96 26.87
N THR A 314 3.75 12.27 26.56
CA THR A 314 2.58 12.02 27.40
C THR A 314 2.48 10.56 27.81
N TYR A 315 2.89 9.65 26.91
CA TYR A 315 2.93 8.22 27.13
C TYR A 315 4.35 7.65 27.33
N GLY A 316 5.37 8.49 27.50
CA GLY A 316 6.75 8.03 27.74
C GLY A 316 7.54 7.63 26.48
N ALA A 317 7.05 8.01 25.29
CA ALA A 317 7.59 7.56 24.00
C ALA A 317 9.03 8.05 23.71
N LEU A 318 9.53 9.06 24.44
CA LEU A 318 10.91 9.52 24.32
C LEU A 318 11.91 8.59 25.07
N GLY A 319 11.45 7.80 26.05
CA GLY A 319 12.31 6.85 26.78
C GLY A 319 13.36 7.48 27.70
N LEU A 320 13.12 8.71 28.17
CA LEU A 320 14.08 9.54 28.92
C LEU A 320 14.02 9.37 30.46
N GLY A 321 13.14 8.50 30.98
CA GLY A 321 12.89 8.32 32.43
C GLY A 321 11.84 9.26 33.00
N ASP A 322 11.31 10.19 32.19
CA ASP A 322 10.28 11.16 32.56
C ASP A 322 9.19 11.28 31.49
N TRP A 323 8.15 12.08 31.77
CA TRP A 323 6.96 12.27 30.93
C TRP A 323 6.91 13.67 30.27
N ASN A 324 7.98 14.47 30.39
CA ASN A 324 8.00 15.85 29.90
C ASN A 324 8.30 15.88 28.40
N HIS A 325 7.62 16.75 27.66
CA HIS A 325 7.91 17.03 26.25
C HIS A 325 9.35 17.54 26.05
N ARG A 326 9.88 17.40 24.84
CA ARG A 326 11.17 17.98 24.44
C ARG A 326 10.98 18.80 23.17
N TYR A 327 11.38 20.07 23.19
CA TYR A 327 11.27 20.97 22.03
C TYR A 327 12.52 20.94 21.14
N SER A 328 13.61 20.35 21.65
CA SER A 328 14.87 20.14 20.94
C SER A 328 15.31 18.68 21.06
N TRP A 329 16.01 18.19 20.04
CA TRP A 329 16.60 16.85 20.02
C TRP A 329 17.44 16.55 21.27
N THR A 330 16.98 15.57 22.05
CA THR A 330 17.59 15.10 23.30
C THR A 330 18.14 13.69 23.12
N GLN A 331 19.35 13.41 23.61
CA GLN A 331 19.92 12.07 23.55
C GLN A 331 19.28 11.14 24.61
N THR A 332 18.99 9.91 24.23
CA THR A 332 18.54 8.85 25.15
C THR A 332 19.72 8.07 25.75
N THR A 333 19.46 7.23 26.75
CA THR A 333 20.46 6.26 27.28
C THR A 333 20.72 5.08 26.34
N LEU A 334 20.05 4.98 25.18
CA LEU A 334 20.15 3.84 24.28
C LEU A 334 21.28 4.00 23.25
N ALA A 335 22.16 3.00 23.21
CA ALA A 335 23.32 2.91 22.32
C ALA A 335 23.41 1.54 21.62
N ASN A 336 24.36 1.40 20.68
CA ASN A 336 24.55 0.23 19.82
C ASN A 336 23.31 -0.13 18.96
N VAL A 337 22.54 0.88 18.55
CA VAL A 337 21.30 0.72 17.80
C VAL A 337 21.54 0.59 16.29
N ALA A 338 20.91 -0.43 15.68
CA ALA A 338 20.94 -0.75 14.27
C ALA A 338 19.93 0.09 13.47
N ALA A 339 18.65 0.10 13.92
CA ALA A 339 17.51 0.75 13.29
C ALA A 339 16.46 1.21 14.31
N VAL A 340 15.61 2.18 13.95
CA VAL A 340 14.48 2.67 14.77
C VAL A 340 13.14 2.63 14.03
N SER A 341 12.03 2.60 14.77
CA SER A 341 10.66 2.71 14.23
C SER A 341 9.73 3.34 15.28
N ALA A 342 8.66 4.01 14.86
CA ALA A 342 7.82 4.81 15.76
C ALA A 342 6.34 4.89 15.33
N GLY A 343 5.43 4.95 16.31
CA GLY A 343 3.98 5.13 16.16
C GLY A 343 3.44 5.93 17.35
N GLN A 344 2.51 5.39 18.15
CA GLN A 344 2.26 5.90 19.52
C GLN A 344 3.37 5.53 20.53
N HIS A 345 4.23 4.58 20.16
CA HIS A 345 5.37 4.12 20.93
C HIS A 345 6.62 4.07 20.04
N SER A 346 7.79 4.04 20.67
CA SER A 346 9.10 3.94 20.01
C SER A 346 9.65 2.53 20.12
N MET A 347 10.30 2.05 19.07
CA MET A 347 11.03 0.78 19.04
C MET A 347 12.41 0.95 18.42
N ALA A 348 13.39 0.24 18.97
CA ALA A 348 14.77 0.25 18.53
C ALA A 348 15.32 -1.18 18.48
N LEU A 349 15.94 -1.54 17.36
CA LEU A 349 16.68 -2.78 17.19
C LEU A 349 18.17 -2.51 17.48
N LYS A 350 18.78 -3.28 18.39
CA LYS A 350 20.23 -3.22 18.63
C LYS A 350 21.00 -4.15 17.69
N ASN A 351 22.30 -3.87 17.52
CA ASN A 351 23.24 -4.67 16.73
C ASN A 351 23.38 -6.12 17.25
N ASP A 352 22.99 -6.39 18.50
CA ASP A 352 22.94 -7.72 19.13
C ASP A 352 21.64 -8.50 18.86
N GLY A 353 20.71 -7.93 18.07
CA GLY A 353 19.40 -8.53 17.78
C GLY A 353 18.38 -8.40 18.92
N THR A 354 18.69 -7.66 20.00
CA THR A 354 17.72 -7.32 21.05
C THR A 354 16.84 -6.15 20.63
N VAL A 355 15.57 -6.21 21.02
CA VAL A 355 14.55 -5.21 20.68
C VAL A 355 14.15 -4.48 21.95
N TRP A 356 14.22 -3.16 21.89
CA TRP A 356 13.92 -2.27 23.00
C TRP A 356 12.76 -1.35 22.61
N ALA A 357 11.83 -1.10 23.53
CA ALA A 357 10.68 -0.25 23.27
C ALA A 357 10.27 0.59 24.49
N THR A 358 9.55 1.68 24.23
CA THR A 358 9.06 2.65 25.23
C THR A 358 7.86 3.41 24.65
N GLY A 359 6.96 3.92 25.48
CA GLY A 359 5.79 4.69 25.05
C GLY A 359 4.45 4.07 25.42
N TYR A 360 3.44 4.39 24.59
CA TYR A 360 2.07 3.90 24.72
C TYR A 360 1.99 2.36 24.71
N ASN A 361 1.03 1.79 25.45
CA ASN A 361 0.92 0.34 25.57
C ASN A 361 -0.49 -0.20 25.89
N ASN A 362 -1.55 0.63 25.93
CA ASN A 362 -2.89 0.13 26.33
C ASN A 362 -3.41 -0.97 25.39
N ALA A 363 -2.96 -0.98 24.13
CA ALA A 363 -3.26 -2.00 23.14
C ALA A 363 -2.30 -3.21 23.15
N GLY A 364 -1.28 -3.24 24.02
CA GLY A 364 -0.26 -4.30 24.06
C GLY A 364 0.91 -4.13 23.09
N GLY A 365 1.07 -2.95 22.48
CA GLY A 365 2.04 -2.67 21.42
C GLY A 365 3.52 -2.89 21.79
N LEU A 366 3.87 -2.92 23.08
CA LEU A 366 5.23 -3.21 23.54
C LEU A 366 5.53 -4.72 23.65
N GLY A 367 4.50 -5.59 23.72
CA GLY A 367 4.67 -7.05 23.83
C GLY A 367 5.05 -7.58 25.21
N LEU A 368 4.81 -6.80 26.26
CA LEU A 368 5.25 -7.05 27.65
C LEU A 368 4.25 -7.84 28.52
N GLY A 369 3.10 -8.25 27.99
CA GLY A 369 2.04 -8.95 28.72
C GLY A 369 1.10 -8.07 29.53
N ASP A 370 1.41 -6.79 29.67
CA ASP A 370 0.58 -5.78 30.34
C ASP A 370 0.24 -4.59 29.42
N GLY A 371 -0.69 -3.74 29.87
CA GLY A 371 -1.11 -2.53 29.15
C GLY A 371 -0.42 -1.22 29.60
N ASN A 372 0.55 -1.29 30.53
CA ASN A 372 1.12 -0.10 31.18
C ASN A 372 2.11 0.63 30.26
N HIS A 373 2.01 1.96 30.19
CA HIS A 373 2.99 2.80 29.52
C HIS A 373 4.40 2.61 30.09
N ARG A 374 5.43 2.79 29.25
CA ARG A 374 6.83 2.82 29.68
C ARG A 374 7.44 4.17 29.31
N ASN A 375 8.14 4.84 30.23
CA ASN A 375 8.84 6.10 29.99
C ASN A 375 10.37 5.95 29.86
N SER A 376 10.83 4.70 29.89
CA SER A 376 12.22 4.27 29.82
C SER A 376 12.29 3.09 28.87
N TRP A 377 13.37 2.97 28.10
CA TRP A 377 13.57 1.85 27.19
C TRP A 377 13.64 0.51 27.95
N VAL A 378 12.72 -0.41 27.63
CA VAL A 378 12.69 -1.78 28.16
C VAL A 378 12.95 -2.76 27.03
N GLN A 379 13.75 -3.81 27.26
CA GLN A 379 13.91 -4.90 26.30
C GLN A 379 12.62 -5.73 26.24
N THR A 380 12.06 -5.91 25.04
CA THR A 380 10.80 -6.64 24.85
C THR A 380 10.95 -7.92 24.01
N ALA A 381 12.01 -8.03 23.18
CA ALA A 381 12.32 -9.25 22.41
C ALA A 381 13.82 -9.42 22.13
N SER A 382 14.15 -10.52 21.46
CA SER A 382 15.51 -10.90 21.02
C SER A 382 15.48 -11.70 19.70
N ASN A 383 16.66 -11.92 19.12
CA ASN A 383 16.87 -12.61 17.84
C ASN A 383 16.17 -11.96 16.63
N ALA A 384 15.88 -10.66 16.72
CA ALA A 384 15.27 -9.87 15.66
C ALA A 384 16.31 -9.40 14.64
N LYS A 385 15.86 -9.29 13.38
CA LYS A 385 16.60 -8.77 12.23
C LYS A 385 16.01 -7.46 11.71
N TYR A 386 14.69 -7.29 11.83
CA TYR A 386 13.96 -6.06 11.50
C TYR A 386 12.88 -5.79 12.55
N VAL A 387 12.55 -4.50 12.71
CA VAL A 387 11.46 -3.98 13.55
C VAL A 387 10.55 -3.09 12.69
N SER A 388 9.25 -3.07 12.95
CA SER A 388 8.33 -2.08 12.38
C SER A 388 7.18 -1.80 13.35
N VAL A 389 6.79 -0.54 13.46
CA VAL A 389 5.75 -0.05 14.37
C VAL A 389 4.68 0.68 13.55
N GLY A 390 3.44 0.19 13.63
CA GLY A 390 2.27 0.92 13.17
C GLY A 390 1.68 1.81 14.27
N ALA A 391 0.47 2.34 14.06
CA ALA A 391 -0.12 3.30 14.99
C ALA A 391 -0.25 2.77 16.43
N TYR A 392 -0.65 1.49 16.59
CA TYR A 392 -0.90 0.84 17.90
C TYR A 392 -0.39 -0.61 17.97
N HIS A 393 0.40 -1.04 16.97
CA HIS A 393 0.87 -2.42 16.82
C HIS A 393 2.33 -2.48 16.36
N SER A 394 2.96 -3.63 16.56
CA SER A 394 4.39 -3.84 16.30
C SER A 394 4.65 -5.19 15.66
N PHE A 395 5.69 -5.25 14.84
CA PHE A 395 6.25 -6.45 14.27
C PHE A 395 7.75 -6.56 14.47
N ILE A 396 8.24 -7.79 14.58
CA ILE A 396 9.64 -8.14 14.38
C ILE A 396 9.75 -9.28 13.38
N VAL A 397 10.75 -9.19 12.50
CA VAL A 397 11.18 -10.33 11.68
C VAL A 397 12.39 -10.91 12.39
N LYS A 398 12.36 -12.19 12.76
CA LYS A 398 13.50 -12.87 13.40
C LYS A 398 14.57 -13.27 12.37
N ASN A 399 15.76 -13.66 12.85
CA ASN A 399 16.89 -14.02 11.99
C ASN A 399 16.62 -15.23 11.05
N ASP A 400 15.67 -16.10 11.42
CA ASP A 400 15.12 -17.18 10.61
C ASP A 400 14.14 -16.71 9.50
N GLY A 401 13.67 -15.46 9.57
CA GLY A 401 12.62 -14.92 8.70
C GLY A 401 11.19 -15.25 9.14
N VAL A 402 10.98 -15.69 10.38
CA VAL A 402 9.66 -15.84 10.99
C VAL A 402 9.17 -14.48 11.48
N LEU A 403 7.92 -14.13 11.17
CA LEU A 403 7.30 -12.90 11.65
C LEU A 403 6.69 -13.10 13.04
N TRP A 404 6.88 -12.14 13.92
CA TRP A 404 6.24 -12.06 15.24
C TRP A 404 5.58 -10.69 15.40
N CYS A 405 4.45 -10.64 16.09
CA CYS A 405 3.58 -9.48 16.17
C CYS A 405 3.01 -9.26 17.58
N THR A 406 2.64 -8.02 17.90
CA THR A 406 1.95 -7.65 19.15
C THR A 406 1.21 -6.32 18.97
N GLY A 407 0.22 -6.03 19.82
CA GLY A 407 -0.57 -4.81 19.82
C GLY A 407 -1.99 -4.96 19.29
N TYR A 408 -2.53 -3.85 18.79
CA TYR A 408 -3.91 -3.71 18.33
C TYR A 408 -4.25 -4.59 17.11
N ASN A 409 -5.41 -5.27 17.12
CA ASN A 409 -5.81 -6.19 16.04
C ASN A 409 -7.28 -6.13 15.58
N ASP A 410 -8.09 -5.13 15.96
CA ASP A 410 -9.55 -5.14 15.69
C ASP A 410 -9.92 -5.17 14.17
N ARG A 411 -8.96 -4.98 13.27
CA ARG A 411 -9.10 -5.07 11.80
C ARG A 411 -8.20 -6.14 11.15
N ASP A 412 -7.68 -7.06 11.94
CA ASP A 412 -6.57 -7.99 11.61
C ASP A 412 -5.28 -7.31 11.12
N GLN A 413 -4.88 -6.19 11.72
CA GLN A 413 -3.63 -5.49 11.40
C GLN A 413 -2.37 -6.34 11.67
N LEU A 414 -2.45 -7.28 12.61
CA LEU A 414 -1.41 -8.25 12.97
C LEU A 414 -1.34 -9.43 11.99
N GLY A 415 -2.43 -9.72 11.26
CA GLY A 415 -2.45 -10.80 10.28
C GLY A 415 -2.60 -12.21 10.84
N MET A 416 -3.33 -12.36 11.93
CA MET A 416 -3.54 -13.60 12.65
C MET A 416 -4.76 -14.40 12.14
N SER A 417 -5.54 -13.85 11.19
CA SER A 417 -6.87 -14.37 10.81
C SER A 417 -7.91 -14.28 11.93
N ASP A 418 -7.70 -13.34 12.86
CA ASP A 418 -8.63 -13.01 13.95
C ASP A 418 -8.63 -11.50 14.19
N THR A 419 -9.54 -11.00 15.04
CA THR A 419 -9.59 -9.57 15.43
C THR A 419 -9.21 -9.35 16.91
N THR A 420 -8.36 -10.22 17.47
CA THR A 420 -8.00 -10.21 18.89
C THR A 420 -6.64 -9.53 19.10
N SER A 421 -6.64 -8.37 19.76
CA SER A 421 -5.39 -7.66 20.13
C SER A 421 -4.50 -8.55 21.01
N ARG A 422 -3.17 -8.47 20.83
CA ARG A 422 -2.17 -9.30 21.55
C ARG A 422 -1.31 -8.43 22.46
N SER A 423 -1.16 -8.79 23.73
CA SER A 423 -0.27 -8.07 24.68
C SER A 423 1.13 -8.67 24.81
N VAL A 424 1.35 -9.86 24.26
CA VAL A 424 2.64 -10.58 24.26
C VAL A 424 3.03 -10.84 22.81
N TRP A 425 4.33 -10.75 22.53
CA TRP A 425 4.91 -11.17 21.24
C TRP A 425 4.43 -12.56 20.84
N THR A 426 3.59 -12.60 19.81
CA THR A 426 2.96 -13.81 19.27
C THR A 426 3.60 -14.14 17.93
N GLN A 427 3.87 -15.42 17.67
CA GLN A 427 4.32 -15.85 16.34
C GLN A 427 3.17 -15.70 15.34
N ASN A 428 3.40 -14.95 14.26
CA ASN A 428 2.48 -14.90 13.13
C ASN A 428 2.67 -16.17 12.26
N PRO A 429 1.62 -16.69 11.58
CA PRO A 429 1.73 -17.86 10.68
C PRO A 429 2.80 -17.75 9.57
N LEU A 430 3.29 -16.56 9.27
CA LEU A 430 4.33 -16.33 8.25
C LEU A 430 5.72 -16.81 8.66
N SER A 431 6.37 -17.39 7.65
CA SER A 431 7.82 -17.50 7.58
C SER A 431 8.31 -16.89 6.25
N ASN A 432 9.59 -17.08 5.95
CA ASN A 432 10.30 -16.51 4.82
C ASN A 432 10.28 -14.97 4.64
N VAL A 433 9.80 -14.19 5.62
CA VAL A 433 9.77 -12.72 5.51
C VAL A 433 11.18 -12.13 5.35
N GLN A 434 11.31 -11.12 4.47
CA GLN A 434 12.50 -10.30 4.30
C GLN A 434 12.36 -8.97 5.03
N THR A 435 11.24 -8.26 4.90
CA THR A 435 11.00 -6.95 5.54
C THR A 435 9.49 -6.66 5.67
N ILE A 436 9.13 -5.74 6.57
CA ILE A 436 7.77 -5.43 7.03
C ILE A 436 7.59 -3.91 7.13
N SER A 437 6.43 -3.40 6.72
CA SER A 437 6.00 -2.00 6.89
C SER A 437 4.59 -2.00 7.49
N ALA A 438 4.48 -1.56 8.74
CA ALA A 438 3.23 -1.38 9.46
C ALA A 438 2.96 0.12 9.66
N ASN A 439 1.70 0.55 9.52
CA ASN A 439 1.33 1.97 9.62
C ASN A 439 -0.04 2.12 10.30
N GLY A 440 -0.96 2.93 9.77
CA GLY A 440 -2.18 3.36 10.45
C GLY A 440 -3.18 2.26 10.82
N SER A 441 -3.59 1.43 9.85
CA SER A 441 -4.58 0.36 10.08
C SER A 441 -4.40 -0.87 9.18
N HIS A 442 -3.24 -0.98 8.54
CA HIS A 442 -2.83 -2.11 7.72
C HIS A 442 -1.31 -2.27 7.72
N SER A 443 -0.86 -3.43 7.24
CA SER A 443 0.52 -3.88 7.29
C SER A 443 0.88 -4.64 6.01
N PHE A 444 2.07 -4.39 5.48
CA PHE A 444 2.65 -5.12 4.34
C PHE A 444 3.94 -5.83 4.75
N ALA A 445 4.21 -7.01 4.19
CA ALA A 445 5.55 -7.58 4.18
C ALA A 445 5.96 -8.03 2.79
N LEU A 446 7.28 -8.04 2.57
CA LEU A 446 7.94 -8.63 1.42
C LEU A 446 8.64 -9.90 1.91
N ASP A 447 8.38 -11.05 1.28
CA ASP A 447 9.15 -12.28 1.50
C ASP A 447 10.45 -12.30 0.69
N LYS A 448 11.36 -13.25 0.98
CA LYS A 448 12.64 -13.38 0.27
C LYS A 448 12.48 -13.80 -1.20
N ASP A 449 11.28 -14.25 -1.60
CA ASP A 449 10.96 -14.64 -2.97
C ASP A 449 10.43 -13.44 -3.79
N GLY A 450 10.35 -12.24 -3.17
CA GLY A 450 9.96 -10.98 -3.81
C GLY A 450 8.45 -10.76 -3.92
N LYS A 451 7.63 -11.56 -3.22
CA LYS A 451 6.18 -11.41 -3.17
C LYS A 451 5.81 -10.42 -2.06
N LEU A 452 5.11 -9.36 -2.44
CA LEU A 452 4.44 -8.48 -1.48
C LEU A 452 3.12 -9.12 -1.02
N LEU A 453 2.90 -9.06 0.28
CA LEU A 453 1.75 -9.57 1.00
C LEU A 453 1.20 -8.47 1.92
N ALA A 454 -0.11 -8.48 2.21
CA ALA A 454 -0.75 -7.44 3.01
C ALA A 454 -1.85 -7.97 3.93
N THR A 455 -2.19 -7.20 4.97
CA THR A 455 -3.29 -7.47 5.90
C THR A 455 -3.80 -6.21 6.57
N GLY A 456 -4.97 -6.31 7.22
CA GLY A 456 -5.59 -5.23 7.97
C GLY A 456 -6.85 -4.67 7.31
N TYR A 457 -7.12 -3.40 7.58
CA TYR A 457 -8.31 -2.70 7.10
C TYR A 457 -8.23 -2.40 5.60
N ASP A 458 -9.30 -2.71 4.84
CA ASP A 458 -9.32 -2.56 3.36
C ASP A 458 -10.63 -1.93 2.82
N SER A 459 -11.36 -1.16 3.62
CA SER A 459 -12.69 -0.64 3.20
C SER A 459 -12.66 0.31 1.99
N VAL A 460 -11.49 0.92 1.71
CA VAL A 460 -11.27 1.82 0.58
C VAL A 460 -10.22 1.30 -0.40
N GLY A 461 -9.75 0.06 -0.24
CA GLY A 461 -8.77 -0.57 -1.13
C GLY A 461 -7.31 -0.21 -0.85
N GLN A 462 -7.00 0.14 0.39
CA GLN A 462 -5.62 0.47 0.80
C GLN A 462 -4.66 -0.72 0.77
N LEU A 463 -5.13 -1.97 0.90
CA LEU A 463 -4.29 -3.15 0.63
C LEU A 463 -4.03 -3.32 -0.86
N GLY A 464 -4.89 -2.72 -1.70
CA GLY A 464 -4.84 -2.83 -3.16
C GLY A 464 -5.24 -4.20 -3.69
N PHE A 465 -5.80 -5.07 -2.85
CA PHE A 465 -6.31 -6.38 -3.28
C PHE A 465 -7.82 -6.30 -3.59
N PRO A 466 -8.34 -7.09 -4.54
CA PRO A 466 -9.75 -6.99 -4.94
C PRO A 466 -10.75 -7.51 -3.90
N LEU A 467 -11.81 -6.74 -3.61
CA LEU A 467 -12.89 -7.17 -2.72
C LEU A 467 -13.73 -8.32 -3.29
N SER A 468 -13.46 -9.55 -2.84
CA SER A 468 -14.47 -10.60 -2.76
C SER A 468 -14.20 -11.55 -1.58
N SER A 469 -15.12 -11.56 -0.60
CA SER A 469 -15.17 -12.44 0.58
C SER A 469 -13.91 -12.48 1.47
N HIS A 470 -13.85 -11.54 2.44
CA HIS A 470 -12.77 -11.32 3.41
C HIS A 470 -11.40 -10.97 2.81
N VAL A 471 -10.54 -10.40 3.65
CA VAL A 471 -9.09 -10.36 3.37
C VAL A 471 -8.61 -11.81 3.35
N GLN A 472 -7.95 -12.25 2.28
CA GLN A 472 -7.20 -13.51 2.33
C GLN A 472 -5.91 -13.28 3.12
N THR A 473 -6.03 -13.44 4.43
CA THR A 473 -5.00 -13.25 5.43
C THR A 473 -3.79 -14.14 5.14
N TRP A 474 -2.73 -13.53 4.60
CA TRP A 474 -1.39 -14.10 4.45
C TRP A 474 -1.30 -15.49 3.79
N GLN A 475 -2.08 -15.76 2.75
CA GLN A 475 -2.03 -17.06 2.09
C GLN A 475 -0.76 -17.26 1.23
N GLN A 476 0.10 -18.17 1.68
CA GLN A 476 0.85 -19.10 0.82
C GLN A 476 1.15 -20.43 1.52
N SER A 477 0.15 -21.31 1.59
CA SER A 477 0.35 -22.76 1.61
C SER A 477 -0.88 -23.43 0.99
N ALA A 478 -0.69 -24.58 0.34
CA ALA A 478 -1.73 -25.25 -0.42
C ALA A 478 -2.48 -26.32 0.42
N THR A 479 -3.60 -26.78 -0.14
CA THR A 479 -4.35 -28.00 0.23
C THR A 479 -4.86 -28.13 1.67
N ARG A 480 -6.19 -28.08 1.81
CA ARG A 480 -6.93 -29.34 1.98
C ARG A 480 -8.28 -29.30 1.29
#